data_AF-A0A943J7R5-F1
#
_entry.id   AF-A0A943J7R5-F1
#
_cell.length_a   1.000
_cell.length_b   1.000
_cell.length_c   1.000
_cell.angle_alpha   90.00
_cell.angle_beta   90.00
_cell.angle_gamma   90.00
#
_symmetry.space_group_name_H-M   'P 1'
#
loop_
_entity.id
_entity.type
_entity.pdbx_description
1 polymer ?
#
loop_
_entity_poly.entity_id
_entity_poly.type
_entity_poly.pdbx_seq_one_letter_code
_entity_poly.pdbx_strand_id
1 'polypeptide(L)'
;MFLIRSKFAGFMSKENMQQEYDINPKYYYDVQSKLHFYHDFSCHIPFEDQFDSVQNKYIRRIECLYKCLSDASLFVRYVEDENELDYVCRRIDFINDFFRSFDSNNAIIFFVNEDIAKSNQISNQFIIVPNRGSKTIHHFLSSIPSAEEFFIKSLNPFHSQRLSALARYKKKKLLKRISRFMIRFEARKPIYKHYNLYQNRIQAR
;
A
#
# COMPACT_ATOMS: atom_id res chain seq x y z
N MET A 1 4.47 10.96 3.95
CA MET A 1 4.54 11.64 5.28
C MET A 1 3.59 12.82 5.37
N PHE A 2 3.49 13.70 4.35
CA PHE A 2 2.54 14.83 4.35
C PHE A 2 1.10 14.41 4.71
N LEU A 3 0.55 13.40 4.02
CA LEU A 3 -0.82 12.90 4.29
C LEU A 3 -1.01 12.42 5.74
N ILE A 4 0.03 11.87 6.37
CA ILE A 4 -0.05 11.45 7.77
C ILE A 4 -0.02 12.68 8.68
N ARG A 5 0.81 13.69 8.40
CA ARG A 5 0.80 14.94 9.18
C ARG A 5 -0.52 15.68 9.08
N SER A 6 -1.14 15.69 7.90
CA SER A 6 -2.43 16.33 7.67
C SER A 6 -3.64 15.49 8.12
N LYS A 7 -3.43 14.34 8.77
CA LYS A 7 -4.51 13.41 9.14
C LYS A 7 -5.40 13.00 7.97
N PHE A 8 -4.81 12.89 6.77
CA PHE A 8 -5.51 12.60 5.53
C PHE A 8 -6.65 13.61 5.25
N ALA A 9 -6.50 14.87 5.67
CA ALA A 9 -7.49 15.90 5.39
C ALA A 9 -7.77 16.00 3.87
N GLY A 10 -9.05 15.95 3.48
CA GLY A 10 -9.51 16.01 2.09
C GLY A 10 -9.32 14.73 1.28
N PHE A 11 -8.68 13.69 1.84
CA PHE A 11 -8.49 12.40 1.18
C PHE A 11 -9.84 11.74 0.86
N MET A 12 -9.98 11.28 -0.39
CA MET A 12 -11.22 10.69 -0.91
C MET A 12 -12.44 11.58 -0.63
N SER A 13 -12.38 12.85 -1.01
CA SER A 13 -13.58 13.67 -1.18
C SER A 13 -14.17 13.39 -2.58
N LYS A 14 -15.50 13.28 -2.71
CA LYS A 14 -16.15 12.85 -3.97
C LYS A 14 -15.75 13.75 -5.14
N GLU A 15 -15.63 15.04 -4.89
CA GLU A 15 -15.31 16.09 -5.85
C GLU A 15 -13.88 15.95 -6.41
N ASN A 16 -12.99 15.30 -5.67
CA ASN A 16 -11.59 15.08 -6.07
C ASN A 16 -11.40 13.78 -6.86
N MET A 17 -12.42 12.91 -6.92
CA MET A 17 -12.29 11.61 -7.56
C MET A 17 -12.48 11.72 -9.06
N GLN A 18 -11.47 11.26 -9.79
CA GLN A 18 -11.47 11.19 -11.25
C GLN A 18 -11.24 9.76 -11.71
N GLN A 19 -12.03 9.29 -12.68
CA GLN A 19 -11.86 7.95 -13.24
C GLN A 19 -10.81 8.01 -14.37
N GLU A 20 -9.82 7.12 -14.32
CA GLU A 20 -8.80 6.96 -15.36
C GLU A 20 -9.30 6.03 -16.47
N TYR A 21 -10.50 6.33 -17.00
CA TYR A 21 -11.27 5.43 -17.87
C TYR A 21 -10.48 4.93 -19.09
N ASP A 22 -9.68 5.80 -19.71
CA ASP A 22 -8.90 5.49 -20.90
C ASP A 22 -7.71 4.55 -20.62
N ILE A 23 -7.25 4.48 -19.36
CA ILE A 23 -6.22 3.53 -18.91
C ILE A 23 -6.88 2.23 -18.48
N ASN A 24 -7.85 2.33 -17.56
CA ASN A 24 -8.66 1.20 -17.11
C ASN A 24 -9.94 1.74 -16.44
N PRO A 25 -11.13 1.24 -16.79
CA PRO A 25 -12.39 1.71 -16.20
C PRO A 25 -12.54 1.39 -14.70
N LYS A 26 -11.63 0.61 -14.10
CA LYS A 26 -11.59 0.34 -12.66
C LYS A 26 -10.65 1.28 -11.90
N TYR A 27 -9.89 2.11 -12.59
CA TYR A 27 -8.89 2.97 -11.98
C TYR A 27 -9.49 4.33 -11.67
N TYR A 28 -9.20 4.79 -10.46
CA TYR A 28 -9.58 6.10 -9.98
C TYR A 28 -8.37 6.80 -9.40
N TYR A 29 -8.39 8.12 -9.44
CA TYR A 29 -7.35 8.99 -8.94
C TYR A 29 -8.01 10.06 -8.06
N ASP A 30 -7.46 10.26 -6.87
CA ASP A 30 -7.80 11.40 -6.02
C ASP A 30 -6.81 12.53 -6.29
N VAL A 31 -7.27 13.59 -6.95
CA VAL A 31 -6.41 14.70 -7.39
C VAL A 31 -5.77 15.47 -6.24
N GLN A 32 -6.42 15.51 -5.07
CA GLN A 32 -5.90 16.26 -3.94
C GLN A 32 -4.78 15.49 -3.24
N SER A 33 -5.00 14.20 -2.98
CA SER A 33 -4.01 13.36 -2.31
C SER A 33 -2.94 12.80 -3.25
N LYS A 34 -3.18 12.87 -4.57
CA LYS A 34 -2.37 12.27 -5.63
C LYS A 34 -2.24 10.75 -5.53
N LEU A 35 -3.27 10.09 -5.04
CA LEU A 35 -3.30 8.64 -4.86
C LEU A 35 -4.14 7.96 -5.94
N HIS A 36 -3.59 6.87 -6.48
CA HIS A 36 -4.30 5.99 -7.40
C HIS A 36 -4.96 4.82 -6.67
N PHE A 37 -6.12 4.42 -7.17
CA PHE A 37 -6.94 3.33 -6.67
C PHE A 37 -7.06 2.26 -7.74
N TYR A 38 -6.18 1.27 -7.68
CA TYR A 38 -6.14 0.18 -8.65
C TYR A 38 -7.02 -0.97 -8.19
N HIS A 39 -8.10 -1.22 -8.93
CA HIS A 39 -9.04 -2.33 -8.70
C HIS A 39 -9.87 -2.24 -7.41
N ASP A 40 -9.88 -1.09 -6.72
CA ASP A 40 -10.75 -0.87 -5.57
C ASP A 40 -12.20 -0.63 -5.99
N PHE A 41 -12.39 -0.09 -7.20
CA PHE A 41 -13.68 0.16 -7.81
C PHE A 41 -14.03 -0.91 -8.85
N SER A 42 -15.33 -1.21 -8.96
CA SER A 42 -15.91 -2.00 -10.04
C SER A 42 -16.26 -1.09 -11.19
N CYS A 43 -15.94 -1.53 -12.42
CA CYS A 43 -16.40 -0.87 -13.64
C CYS A 43 -17.85 -1.21 -13.98
N HIS A 44 -18.53 -2.07 -13.20
CA HIS A 44 -19.91 -2.51 -13.45
C HIS A 44 -20.92 -1.96 -12.44
N ILE A 45 -20.45 -1.15 -11.49
CA ILE A 45 -21.25 -0.52 -10.44
C ILE A 45 -21.06 0.99 -10.60
N PRO A 46 -22.12 1.82 -10.54
CA PRO A 46 -21.99 3.27 -10.53
C PRO A 46 -21.07 3.75 -9.41
N PHE A 47 -20.39 4.88 -9.63
CA PHE A 47 -19.47 5.47 -8.64
C PHE A 47 -20.18 5.75 -7.31
N GLU A 48 -21.33 6.44 -7.36
CA GLU A 48 -22.12 6.81 -6.18
C GLU A 48 -22.54 5.60 -5.33
N ASP A 49 -22.85 4.47 -5.97
CA ASP A 49 -23.33 3.26 -5.29
C ASP A 49 -22.23 2.49 -4.54
N GLN A 50 -20.95 2.71 -4.89
CA GLN A 50 -19.83 1.98 -4.30
C GLN A 50 -18.86 2.86 -3.53
N PHE A 51 -18.87 4.18 -3.75
CA PHE A 51 -17.90 5.11 -3.20
C PHE A 51 -17.79 5.00 -1.68
N ASP A 52 -18.92 5.06 -0.96
CA ASP A 52 -18.94 5.02 0.50
C ASP A 52 -18.31 3.72 1.04
N SER A 53 -18.52 2.59 0.36
CA SER A 53 -17.92 1.31 0.75
C SER A 53 -16.40 1.33 0.60
N VAL A 54 -15.90 1.88 -0.51
CA VAL A 54 -14.46 2.04 -0.76
C VAL A 54 -13.86 3.05 0.22
N GLN A 55 -14.48 4.20 0.42
CA GLN A 55 -14.04 5.23 1.35
C GLN A 55 -13.95 4.67 2.77
N ASN A 56 -15.00 4.00 3.26
CA ASN A 56 -15.01 3.34 4.57
C ASN A 56 -13.90 2.29 4.72
N LYS A 57 -13.52 1.59 3.64
CA LYS A 57 -12.39 0.66 3.66
C LYS A 57 -11.07 1.39 3.90
N TYR A 58 -10.87 2.58 3.34
CA TYR A 58 -9.65 3.36 3.56
C TYR A 58 -9.65 4.09 4.91
N ILE A 59 -10.79 4.62 5.38
CA ILE A 59 -10.91 5.19 6.73
C ILE A 59 -10.42 4.17 7.78
N ARG A 60 -10.93 2.93 7.72
CA ARG A 60 -10.49 1.84 8.61
C ARG A 60 -9.00 1.54 8.51
N ARG A 61 -8.40 1.66 7.31
CA ARG A 61 -6.95 1.46 7.11
C ARG A 61 -6.14 2.60 7.70
N ILE A 62 -6.63 3.83 7.58
CA ILE A 62 -6.01 5.03 8.16
C ILE A 62 -6.05 4.95 9.69
N GLU A 63 -7.18 4.56 10.28
CA GLU A 63 -7.30 4.31 11.72
C GLU A 63 -6.30 3.24 12.20
N CYS A 64 -6.22 2.11 11.49
CA CYS A 64 -5.22 1.09 11.79
C CYS A 64 -3.79 1.63 11.69
N LEU A 65 -3.49 2.47 10.69
CA LEU A 65 -2.18 3.10 10.55
C LEU A 65 -1.84 3.98 11.76
N TYR A 66 -2.75 4.84 12.21
CA TYR A 66 -2.50 5.70 13.39
C TYR A 66 -2.35 4.88 14.67
N LYS A 67 -3.09 3.79 14.80
CA LYS A 67 -2.87 2.84 15.89
C LYS A 67 -1.45 2.27 15.84
N CYS A 68 -1.01 1.76 14.70
CA CYS A 68 0.36 1.27 14.52
C CYS A 68 1.41 2.36 14.74
N LEU A 69 1.15 3.62 14.38
CA LEU A 69 2.08 4.71 14.65
C LEU A 69 2.23 4.99 16.15
N SER A 70 1.18 4.77 16.93
CA SER A 70 1.16 5.07 18.38
C SER A 70 1.66 3.92 19.25
N ASP A 71 1.87 2.74 18.66
CA ASP A 71 2.41 1.55 19.33
C ASP A 71 3.83 1.29 18.80
N ALA A 72 4.74 0.77 19.63
CA ALA A 72 6.08 0.37 19.20
C ALA A 72 6.03 -0.58 17.98
N SER A 73 6.30 -0.03 16.79
CA SER A 73 6.06 -0.70 15.52
C SER A 73 7.25 -0.63 14.58
N LEU A 74 7.42 -1.72 13.82
CA LEU A 74 8.37 -1.80 12.72
C LEU A 74 7.63 -1.59 11.39
N PHE A 75 7.97 -0.49 10.72
CA PHE A 75 7.48 -0.17 9.37
C PHE A 75 8.41 -0.74 8.31
N VAL A 76 7.82 -1.17 7.20
CA VAL A 76 8.54 -1.77 6.08
C VAL A 76 8.18 -1.02 4.81
N ARG A 77 9.19 -0.56 4.07
CA ARG A 77 9.00 0.16 2.80
C ARG A 77 9.88 -0.43 1.71
N TYR A 78 9.30 -0.76 0.56
CA TYR A 78 10.07 -1.03 -0.64
C TYR A 78 10.40 0.28 -1.35
N VAL A 79 11.65 0.41 -1.77
CA VAL A 79 12.14 1.50 -2.59
C VAL A 79 11.95 1.12 -4.05
N GLU A 80 11.20 1.95 -4.76
CA GLU A 80 10.75 1.71 -6.13
C GLU A 80 11.88 1.90 -7.14
N ASP A 81 12.64 2.99 -7.02
CA ASP A 81 13.64 3.41 -7.98
C ASP A 81 14.83 4.16 -7.34
N GLU A 82 15.79 4.55 -8.18
CA GLU A 82 16.99 5.29 -7.75
C GLU A 82 16.67 6.69 -7.19
N ASN A 83 15.62 7.35 -7.70
CA ASN A 83 15.22 8.67 -7.23
C ASN A 83 14.65 8.60 -5.82
N GLU A 84 13.82 7.60 -5.54
CA GLU A 84 13.33 7.33 -4.19
C GLU A 84 14.48 6.93 -3.26
N LEU A 85 15.42 6.09 -3.72
CA LEU A 85 16.58 5.70 -2.93
C LEU A 85 17.39 6.93 -2.50
N ASP A 86 17.72 7.82 -3.45
CA ASP A 86 18.45 9.05 -3.18
C ASP A 86 17.69 9.97 -2.20
N TYR A 87 16.38 10.12 -2.38
CA TYR A 87 15.55 10.88 -1.44
C TYR A 87 15.60 10.29 -0.02
N VAL A 88 15.46 8.96 0.10
CA VAL A 88 15.49 8.26 1.40
C VAL A 88 16.85 8.43 2.05
N CYS A 89 17.95 8.19 1.34
CA CYS A 89 19.32 8.35 1.84
C CYS A 89 19.57 9.77 2.36
N ARG A 90 19.15 10.81 1.63
CA ARG A 90 19.33 12.22 2.04
C ARG A 90 18.43 12.65 3.19
N ARG A 91 17.36 11.91 3.49
CA ARG A 91 16.34 12.29 4.48
C ARG A 91 16.14 11.23 5.56
N ILE A 92 17.05 10.28 5.70
CA ILE A 92 16.86 9.11 6.56
C ILE A 92 16.61 9.50 8.02
N ASP A 93 17.34 10.49 8.54
CA ASP A 93 17.17 10.97 9.92
C ASP A 93 15.80 11.62 10.10
N PHE A 94 15.40 12.49 9.16
CA PHE A 94 14.06 13.09 9.17
C PHE A 94 12.93 12.06 9.12
N ILE A 95 13.11 10.99 8.33
CA ILE A 95 12.12 9.92 8.24
C ILE A 95 12.05 9.17 9.57
N ASN A 96 13.20 8.82 10.17
CA ASN A 96 13.26 8.17 11.47
C ASN A 96 12.62 9.03 12.57
N ASP A 97 12.99 10.31 12.65
CA ASP A 97 12.45 11.25 13.64
C ASP A 97 10.93 11.41 13.50
N PHE A 98 10.43 11.42 12.27
CA PHE A 98 8.99 11.46 12.04
C PHE A 98 8.27 10.25 12.62
N PHE A 99 8.74 9.02 12.39
CA PHE A 99 8.10 7.84 12.97
C PHE A 99 8.27 7.82 14.50
N ARG A 100 9.44 8.22 14.99
CA ARG A 100 9.74 8.31 16.43
C ARG A 100 8.95 9.38 17.17
N SER A 101 8.46 10.39 16.47
CA SER A 101 7.60 11.42 17.05
C SER A 101 6.23 10.90 17.50
N PHE A 102 5.80 9.73 17.02
CA PHE A 102 4.57 9.07 17.48
C PHE A 102 4.83 8.08 18.63
N ASP A 103 5.91 7.33 18.56
CA ASP A 103 6.43 6.46 19.63
C ASP A 103 7.96 6.32 19.45
N SER A 104 8.73 6.52 20.51
CA SER A 104 10.21 6.54 20.43
C SER A 104 10.84 5.22 19.98
N ASN A 105 10.11 4.10 20.10
CA ASN A 105 10.55 2.78 19.68
C ASN A 105 10.14 2.43 18.25
N ASN A 106 9.42 3.31 17.56
CA ASN A 106 9.13 3.11 16.15
C ASN A 106 10.43 3.05 15.33
N ALA A 107 10.44 2.11 14.39
CA ALA A 107 11.53 1.91 13.46
C ALA A 107 10.99 1.70 12.04
N ILE A 108 11.77 2.07 11.04
CA ILE A 108 11.48 1.78 9.64
C ILE A 108 12.67 1.09 8.99
N ILE A 109 12.39 0.10 8.16
CA ILE A 109 13.38 -0.57 7.32
C ILE A 109 12.98 -0.47 5.85
N PHE A 110 14.00 -0.33 5.01
CA PHE A 110 13.86 -0.11 3.57
C PHE A 110 14.34 -1.32 2.81
N PHE A 111 13.56 -1.76 1.82
CA PHE A 111 13.89 -2.86 0.93
C PHE A 111 14.28 -2.28 -0.41
N VAL A 112 15.48 -2.59 -0.88
CA VAL A 112 16.04 -2.01 -2.11
C VAL A 112 16.45 -3.16 -3.01
N ASN A 113 15.99 -3.14 -4.26
CA ASN A 113 16.45 -4.13 -5.24
C ASN A 113 17.95 -3.93 -5.49
N GLU A 114 18.68 -5.04 -5.63
CA GLU A 114 20.14 -5.02 -5.81
C GLU A 114 20.59 -4.17 -7.00
N ASP A 115 19.77 -4.05 -8.05
CA ASP A 115 20.09 -3.20 -9.20
C ASP A 115 20.06 -1.71 -8.89
N ILE A 116 19.17 -1.29 -7.99
CA ILE A 116 19.03 0.09 -7.54
C ILE A 116 20.11 0.41 -6.49
N ALA A 117 20.54 -0.60 -5.73
CA ALA A 117 21.49 -0.47 -4.63
C ALA A 117 22.94 -0.14 -5.06
N LYS A 118 23.26 -0.18 -6.36
CA LYS A 118 24.64 -0.18 -6.91
C LYS A 118 25.45 1.12 -6.73
N SER A 119 24.96 2.13 -6.01
CA SER A 119 25.63 3.45 -5.97
C SER A 119 25.70 4.15 -4.60
N ASN A 120 25.19 3.58 -3.50
CA ASN A 120 25.11 4.31 -2.22
C ASN A 120 25.63 3.50 -1.02
N GLN A 121 26.16 4.18 0.01
CA GLN A 121 26.47 3.56 1.30
C GLN A 121 25.17 3.16 2.00
N ILE A 122 25.02 1.86 2.22
CA ILE A 122 23.79 1.26 2.71
C ILE A 122 23.92 1.06 4.23
N SER A 123 23.17 1.84 5.00
CA SER A 123 23.10 1.66 6.45
C SER A 123 22.36 0.36 6.82
N ASN A 124 22.47 -0.07 8.09
CA ASN A 124 21.77 -1.26 8.60
C ASN A 124 20.23 -1.20 8.50
N GLN A 125 19.66 -0.06 8.11
CA GLN A 125 18.22 0.14 7.92
C GLN A 125 17.75 -0.30 6.52
N PHE A 126 18.66 -0.69 5.64
CA PHE A 126 18.35 -1.16 4.30
C PHE A 126 18.63 -2.66 4.16
N ILE A 127 17.67 -3.39 3.61
CA ILE A 127 17.79 -4.80 3.25
C ILE A 127 17.82 -4.90 1.74
N ILE A 128 18.93 -5.39 1.20
CA ILE A 128 19.11 -5.59 -0.23
C ILE A 128 18.33 -6.84 -0.65
N VAL A 129 17.51 -6.66 -1.67
CA VAL A 129 16.66 -7.69 -2.26
C VAL A 129 17.31 -8.18 -3.55
N PRO A 130 17.63 -9.48 -3.68
CA PRO A 130 18.17 -10.03 -4.92
C PRO A 130 17.19 -9.86 -6.09
N ASN A 131 17.68 -9.45 -7.26
CA ASN A 131 16.85 -9.37 -8.46
C ASN A 131 16.66 -10.78 -9.03
N ARG A 132 15.44 -11.30 -8.88
CA ARG A 132 15.06 -12.62 -9.43
C ARG A 132 14.27 -12.51 -10.74
N GLY A 133 14.22 -11.35 -11.39
CA GLY A 133 13.45 -11.12 -12.62
C GLY A 133 11.91 -11.11 -12.45
N SER A 134 11.40 -11.46 -11.28
CA SER A 134 9.98 -11.30 -10.91
C SER A 134 9.78 -9.98 -10.18
N LYS A 135 8.83 -9.17 -10.65
CA LYS A 135 8.39 -7.92 -9.97
C LYS A 135 7.77 -8.16 -8.58
N THR A 136 7.43 -9.40 -8.23
CA THR A 136 6.80 -9.75 -6.95
C THR A 136 7.53 -10.91 -6.29
N ILE A 137 7.95 -10.72 -5.04
CA ILE A 137 8.59 -11.78 -4.25
C ILE A 137 7.50 -12.59 -3.55
N HIS A 138 7.12 -13.72 -4.14
CA HIS A 138 6.32 -14.71 -3.44
C HIS A 138 7.18 -15.36 -2.35
N HIS A 139 6.66 -15.43 -1.12
CA HIS A 139 7.37 -15.99 0.04
C HIS A 139 8.61 -15.20 0.48
N PHE A 140 8.43 -13.88 0.60
CA PHE A 140 9.41 -12.87 1.01
C PHE A 140 10.37 -13.27 2.16
N LEU A 141 9.86 -13.76 3.29
CA LEU A 141 10.72 -14.13 4.42
C LEU A 141 11.67 -15.27 4.03
N SER A 142 11.13 -16.39 3.53
CA SER A 142 11.94 -17.55 3.16
C SER A 142 12.84 -17.36 1.93
N SER A 143 12.71 -16.24 1.21
CA SER A 143 13.51 -15.95 0.01
C SER A 143 14.64 -14.96 0.25
N ILE A 144 14.69 -14.33 1.43
CA ILE A 144 15.74 -13.38 1.85
C ILE A 144 16.21 -13.78 3.25
N PRO A 145 17.30 -14.58 3.37
CA PRO A 145 17.77 -15.09 4.66
C PRO A 145 18.03 -13.98 5.70
N SER A 146 18.56 -12.83 5.28
CA SER A 146 18.79 -11.67 6.14
C SER A 146 17.50 -11.04 6.67
N ALA A 147 16.44 -11.01 5.87
CA ALA A 147 15.13 -10.55 6.32
C ALA A 147 14.50 -11.57 7.27
N GLU A 148 14.58 -12.86 6.95
CA GLU A 148 14.08 -13.93 7.83
C GLU A 148 14.74 -13.89 9.20
N GLU A 149 16.07 -13.80 9.26
CA GLU A 149 16.81 -13.73 10.51
C GLU A 149 16.43 -12.48 11.33
N PHE A 150 16.33 -11.32 10.67
CA PHE A 150 15.92 -10.07 11.31
C PHE A 150 14.51 -10.19 11.90
N PHE A 151 13.54 -10.63 11.10
CA PHE A 151 12.14 -10.73 11.55
C PHE A 151 11.93 -11.85 12.57
N ILE A 152 12.63 -12.99 12.48
CA ILE A 152 12.52 -14.07 13.47
C ILE A 152 13.08 -13.63 14.83
N LYS A 153 14.24 -12.94 14.84
CA LYS A 153 14.82 -12.41 16.07
C LYS A 153 13.95 -11.30 16.69
N SER A 154 13.30 -10.48 15.86
CA SER A 154 12.50 -9.32 16.34
C SER A 154 11.02 -9.60 16.62
N LEU A 155 10.38 -10.62 16.04
CA LEU A 155 8.91 -10.82 16.09
C LEU A 155 8.43 -11.99 16.96
N ASN A 156 9.28 -12.55 17.82
CA ASN A 156 9.00 -13.81 18.51
C ASN A 156 7.90 -13.84 19.63
N PRO A 157 7.20 -12.75 20.08
CA PRO A 157 6.23 -12.91 21.18
C PRO A 157 4.75 -13.14 20.78
N PHE A 158 4.34 -13.13 19.51
CA PHE A 158 2.90 -13.05 19.14
C PHE A 158 2.24 -14.35 18.62
N HIS A 159 2.54 -15.51 19.21
CA HIS A 159 2.01 -16.79 18.73
C HIS A 159 0.46 -16.88 18.74
N SER A 160 -0.20 -16.34 19.77
CA SER A 160 -1.67 -16.39 19.92
C SER A 160 -2.42 -15.49 18.93
N GLN A 161 -1.92 -14.28 18.66
CA GLN A 161 -2.52 -13.37 17.67
C GLN A 161 -2.44 -13.96 16.24
N ARG A 162 -1.35 -14.69 15.92
CA ARG A 162 -1.19 -15.39 14.63
C ARG A 162 -2.31 -16.42 14.40
N LEU A 163 -2.71 -17.19 15.41
CA LEU A 163 -3.77 -18.20 15.27
C LEU A 163 -5.13 -17.59 14.91
N SER A 164 -5.51 -16.48 15.57
CA SER A 164 -6.77 -15.78 15.30
C SER A 164 -6.82 -15.14 13.90
N ALA A 165 -5.70 -14.57 13.46
CA ALA A 165 -5.56 -13.99 12.12
C ALA A 165 -5.63 -15.10 11.04
N LEU A 166 -5.01 -16.25 11.30
CA LEU A 166 -4.97 -17.38 10.39
C LEU A 166 -6.36 -18.05 10.25
N ALA A 167 -7.13 -18.15 11.33
CA ALA A 167 -8.52 -18.59 11.30
C ALA A 167 -9.40 -17.64 10.46
N ARG A 168 -9.24 -16.33 10.64
CA ARG A 168 -9.96 -15.29 9.87
C ARG A 168 -9.63 -15.36 8.38
N TYR A 169 -8.35 -15.57 8.05
CA TYR A 169 -7.88 -15.76 6.68
C TYR A 169 -8.51 -17.00 6.03
N LYS A 170 -8.51 -18.15 6.73
CA LYS A 170 -9.13 -19.40 6.26
C LYS A 170 -10.63 -19.21 5.98
N LYS A 171 -11.38 -18.59 6.90
CA LYS A 171 -12.81 -18.26 6.71
C LYS A 171 -13.05 -17.38 5.47
N LYS A 172 -12.24 -16.33 5.30
CA LYS A 172 -12.33 -15.42 4.14
C LYS A 172 -12.03 -16.14 2.81
N LYS A 173 -11.06 -17.06 2.80
CA LYS A 173 -10.70 -17.86 1.61
C LYS A 173 -11.85 -18.78 1.18
N LEU A 174 -12.57 -19.36 2.15
CA LEU A 174 -13.76 -20.19 1.88
C LEU A 174 -14.89 -19.36 1.26
N LEU A 175 -15.24 -18.22 1.87
CA LEU A 175 -16.29 -17.32 1.35
C LEU A 175 -15.97 -16.79 -0.06
N LYS A 176 -14.70 -16.51 -0.35
CA LYS A 176 -14.23 -16.12 -1.69
C LYS A 176 -14.43 -17.19 -2.78
N ARG A 177 -14.63 -18.46 -2.43
CA ARG A 177 -14.96 -19.51 -3.43
C ARG A 177 -16.43 -19.40 -3.86
N ILE A 178 -17.31 -19.09 -2.91
CA ILE A 178 -18.75 -18.94 -3.12
C ILE A 178 -19.05 -17.67 -3.94
N SER A 179 -18.35 -16.56 -3.63
CA SER A 179 -18.57 -15.28 -4.33
C SER A 179 -18.18 -15.27 -5.81
N ARG A 180 -17.43 -16.27 -6.31
CA ARG A 180 -17.01 -16.34 -7.73
C ARG A 180 -18.19 -16.51 -8.68
N PHE A 181 -19.28 -17.09 -8.21
CA PHE A 181 -20.50 -17.26 -9.00
C PHE A 181 -21.18 -15.91 -9.26
N MET A 182 -21.27 -15.05 -8.23
CA MET A 182 -21.82 -13.69 -8.33
C MET A 182 -20.98 -12.79 -9.26
N ILE A 183 -19.65 -12.90 -9.20
CA ILE A 183 -18.73 -12.13 -10.05
C ILE A 183 -18.99 -12.37 -11.55
N ARG A 184 -19.38 -13.59 -11.94
CA ARG A 184 -19.72 -13.90 -13.35
C ARG A 184 -21.01 -13.23 -13.82
N PHE A 185 -21.96 -13.01 -12.92
CA PHE A 185 -23.20 -12.29 -13.24
C PHE A 185 -22.94 -10.78 -13.37
N GLU A 186 -22.14 -10.20 -12.47
CA GLU A 186 -21.79 -8.77 -12.54
C GLU A 186 -21.01 -8.40 -13.80
N ALA A 187 -20.17 -9.30 -14.32
CA ALA A 187 -19.40 -9.08 -15.56
C ALA A 187 -20.27 -8.94 -16.82
N ARG A 188 -21.57 -9.23 -16.76
CA ARG A 188 -22.52 -9.04 -17.88
C ARG A 188 -23.15 -7.65 -17.91
N LYS A 189 -22.95 -6.83 -16.86
CA LYS A 189 -23.47 -5.46 -16.81
C LYS A 189 -22.63 -4.53 -17.69
N PRO A 190 -23.22 -3.47 -18.26
CA PRO A 190 -22.47 -2.48 -19.02
C PRO A 190 -21.38 -1.85 -18.15
N ILE A 191 -20.33 -1.39 -18.82
CA ILE A 191 -19.25 -0.65 -18.16
C ILE A 191 -19.76 0.75 -17.83
N TYR A 192 -19.62 1.14 -16.57
CA TYR A 192 -19.95 2.45 -16.06
C TYR A 192 -18.81 3.44 -16.30
N LYS A 193 -19.17 4.61 -16.82
CA LYS A 193 -18.28 5.75 -17.03
C LYS A 193 -18.68 6.89 -16.10
N HIS A 194 -17.77 7.31 -15.26
CA HIS A 194 -17.94 8.46 -14.38
C HIS A 194 -17.85 9.76 -15.18
N TYR A 195 -18.57 10.79 -14.75
CA TYR A 195 -18.60 12.07 -15.46
C TYR A 195 -17.31 12.87 -15.26
N ASN A 196 -16.66 12.76 -14.10
CA ASN A 196 -15.33 13.31 -13.86
C ASN A 196 -14.27 12.31 -14.33
N LEU A 197 -13.73 12.56 -15.51
CA LEU A 197 -12.66 11.77 -16.12
C LEU A 197 -11.31 12.44 -15.88
N TYR A 198 -10.31 11.62 -15.56
CA TYR A 198 -8.94 12.09 -15.49
C TYR A 198 -8.44 12.40 -16.89
N GLN A 199 -8.16 13.67 -17.17
CA GLN A 199 -7.47 14.05 -18.40
C GLN A 199 -5.97 14.04 -18.13
N ASN A 200 -5.26 13.12 -18.76
CA ASN A 200 -3.80 13.18 -18.82
C ASN A 200 -3.42 14.54 -19.43
N ARG A 201 -2.95 15.49 -18.61
CA ARG A 201 -2.12 16.57 -19.14
C ARG A 201 -0.82 15.92 -19.58
N ILE A 202 -0.78 15.47 -20.82
CA ILE A 202 0.46 15.21 -21.54
C ILE A 202 1.12 16.60 -21.66
N GLN A 203 1.86 17.01 -20.64
CA GLN A 203 2.92 17.98 -20.84
C GLN A 203 3.98 17.23 -21.63
N ALA A 204 3.96 17.43 -22.95
CA ALA A 204 5.08 17.11 -23.81
C ALA A 204 6.34 17.70 -23.17
N ARG A 205 7.27 16.82 -22.80
CA ARG A 205 8.67 17.17 -22.63
C ARG A 205 9.30 17.29 -24.01
#